data_AF-A0A3D0URM1-F1
#
_entry.id   AF-A0A3D0URM1-F1
#
_cell.length_a   1.000
_cell.length_b   1.000
_cell.length_c   1.000
_cell.angle_alpha   90.00
_cell.angle_beta   90.00
_cell.angle_gamma   90.00
#
_symmetry.space_group_name_H-M   'P 1'
#
loop_
_entity.id
_entity.type
_entity.pdbx_description
1 polymer ?
#
loop_
_entity_poly.entity_id
_entity_poly.type
_entity_poly.pdbx_seq_one_letter_code
_entity_poly.pdbx_strand_id
1 'polypeptide(L)'
;MKIGSDRQWLGGSGRNIPSFEVFTSPDYRETNGWIRFNQPLYRYGQKVDGIFLKFEKGEVVEFDAKEGKELLTEIFEIPGAKFLGEFSLTDGRHSHITKCMGETLYDENMGGQFGNTHIAIGRAYEETYV
;
A
#
# COMPACT_ATOMS: atom_id res chain seq x y z
N MET A 1 -12.85 -2.38 -0.94
CA MET A 1 -12.34 -3.73 -1.30
C MET A 1 -13.08 -4.77 -0.50
N LYS A 2 -13.02 -6.04 -0.90
CA LYS A 2 -13.27 -7.17 0.02
C LYS A 2 -12.00 -7.99 0.15
N ILE A 3 -11.80 -8.59 1.31
CA ILE A 3 -10.62 -9.42 1.56
C ILE A 3 -10.67 -10.69 0.70
N GLY A 4 -11.82 -11.37 0.63
CA GLY A 4 -11.94 -12.67 -0.06
C GLY A 4 -12.01 -13.80 0.96
N SER A 5 -12.74 -14.87 0.66
CA SER A 5 -12.96 -15.99 1.58
C SER A 5 -11.76 -16.93 1.70
N ASP A 6 -10.91 -16.90 0.68
CA ASP A 6 -9.70 -17.69 0.46
C ASP A 6 -8.44 -16.84 0.73
N ARG A 7 -8.54 -15.90 1.69
CA ARG A 7 -7.43 -15.05 2.14
C ARG A 7 -7.22 -15.15 3.64
N GLN A 8 -5.96 -15.01 4.04
CA GLN A 8 -5.53 -14.89 5.42
C GLN A 8 -4.74 -13.60 5.66
N TRP A 9 -4.73 -13.16 6.92
CA TRP A 9 -3.90 -12.06 7.38
C TRP A 9 -2.59 -12.61 7.90
N LEU A 10 -1.49 -11.97 7.48
CA LEU A 10 -0.14 -12.28 7.92
C LEU A 10 0.43 -11.08 8.68
N GLY A 11 1.47 -11.31 9.46
CA GLY A 11 2.23 -10.27 10.16
C GLY A 11 3.68 -10.69 10.34
N GLY A 12 4.45 -9.88 11.08
CA GLY A 12 5.89 -10.01 11.31
C GLY A 12 6.45 -11.44 11.19
N SER A 13 7.15 -11.70 10.08
CA SER A 13 7.73 -13.02 9.73
C SER A 13 9.26 -13.04 9.76
N GLY A 14 9.90 -11.96 10.23
CA GLY A 14 11.37 -11.81 10.25
C GLY A 14 12.02 -11.52 8.90
N ARG A 15 11.22 -11.41 7.82
CA ARG A 15 11.69 -10.99 6.48
C ARG A 15 12.11 -9.51 6.46
N ASN A 16 11.37 -8.68 7.19
CA ASN A 16 11.65 -7.26 7.40
C ASN A 16 12.01 -7.03 8.87
N ILE A 17 13.04 -6.21 9.13
CA ILE A 17 13.38 -5.73 10.47
C ILE A 17 13.59 -4.20 10.36
N PRO A 18 12.69 -3.37 10.91
CA PRO A 18 11.48 -3.73 11.66
C PRO A 18 10.34 -4.29 10.79
N SER A 19 9.37 -4.95 11.41
CA SER A 19 8.10 -5.37 10.80
C SER A 19 7.01 -5.35 11.86
N PHE A 20 6.12 -4.36 11.76
CA PHE A 20 5.05 -4.08 12.71
C PHE A 20 3.65 -4.15 12.09
N GLU A 21 3.60 -4.27 10.77
CA GLU A 21 2.35 -4.33 10.02
C GLU A 21 1.67 -5.71 10.08
N VAL A 22 0.35 -5.69 9.88
CA VAL A 22 -0.48 -6.86 9.61
C VAL A 22 -1.13 -6.64 8.26
N PHE A 23 -0.91 -7.56 7.32
CA PHE A 23 -1.24 -7.38 5.91
C PHE A 23 -1.93 -8.60 5.29
N THR A 24 -2.57 -8.38 4.15
CA THR A 24 -3.17 -9.43 3.33
C THR A 24 -3.21 -8.98 1.86
N SER A 25 -3.33 -9.91 0.91
CA SER A 25 -3.67 -9.57 -0.47
C SER A 25 -5.18 -9.72 -0.69
N PRO A 26 -5.94 -8.62 -0.76
CA PRO A 26 -7.39 -8.70 -0.94
C PRO A 26 -7.77 -9.27 -2.32
N ASP A 27 -9.04 -9.65 -2.49
CA ASP A 27 -9.59 -9.88 -3.83
C ASP A 27 -9.70 -8.55 -4.58
N TYR A 28 -8.68 -8.27 -5.39
CA TYR A 28 -8.58 -7.02 -6.13
C TYR A 28 -9.80 -6.77 -7.01
N ARG A 29 -10.45 -7.82 -7.54
CA ARG A 29 -11.62 -7.72 -8.43
C ARG A 29 -12.81 -7.04 -7.76
N GLU A 30 -12.87 -7.08 -6.43
CA GLU A 30 -13.90 -6.44 -5.62
C GLU A 30 -13.48 -5.05 -5.08
N THR A 31 -12.41 -4.46 -5.63
CA THR A 31 -11.95 -3.12 -5.25
C THR A 31 -12.70 -2.03 -6.01
N ASN A 32 -13.40 -1.18 -5.27
CA ASN A 32 -14.12 -0.01 -5.79
C ASN A 32 -13.99 1.14 -4.79
N GLY A 33 -13.94 2.38 -5.30
CA GLY A 33 -13.87 3.59 -4.48
C GLY A 33 -12.64 4.44 -4.81
N TRP A 34 -12.15 5.20 -3.84
CA TRP A 34 -10.99 6.05 -4.01
C TRP A 34 -10.16 6.13 -2.72
N ILE A 35 -8.89 6.49 -2.85
CA ILE A 35 -7.97 6.71 -1.75
C ILE A 35 -7.05 7.90 -2.06
N ARG A 36 -6.71 8.67 -1.03
CA ARG A 36 -5.73 9.76 -1.10
C ARG A 36 -4.68 9.57 -0.02
N PHE A 37 -3.42 9.66 -0.42
CA PHE A 37 -2.28 9.46 0.46
C PHE A 37 -1.90 10.79 1.10
N ASN A 38 -1.58 10.74 2.40
CA ASN A 38 -1.17 11.90 3.20
C ASN A 38 0.32 11.88 3.55
N GLN A 39 1.03 10.81 3.21
CA GLN A 39 2.49 10.71 3.28
C GLN A 39 3.07 10.64 1.85
N PRO A 40 4.25 11.23 1.61
CA PRO A 40 4.93 11.11 0.34
C PRO A 40 5.49 9.69 0.13
N LEU A 41 5.55 9.26 -1.12
CA LEU A 41 6.27 8.06 -1.55
C LEU A 41 7.65 8.48 -2.07
N TYR A 42 8.69 7.86 -1.53
CA TYR A 42 10.05 8.00 -2.05
C TYR A 42 10.42 6.75 -2.84
N ARG A 43 10.66 6.89 -4.14
CA ARG A 43 10.97 5.76 -5.02
C ARG A 43 11.95 6.19 -6.11
N TYR A 44 12.98 5.39 -6.36
CA TYR A 44 14.01 5.66 -7.38
C TYR A 44 14.64 7.06 -7.30
N GLY A 45 14.81 7.59 -6.09
CA GLY A 45 15.34 8.93 -5.85
C GLY A 45 14.37 10.08 -6.18
N GLN A 46 13.12 9.76 -6.53
CA GLN A 46 12.05 10.73 -6.75
C GLN A 46 11.05 10.70 -5.60
N LYS A 47 10.40 11.85 -5.40
CA LYS A 47 9.32 12.02 -4.43
C LYS A 47 8.00 12.13 -5.19
N VAL A 48 7.02 11.33 -4.80
CA VAL A 48 5.64 11.43 -5.27
C VAL A 48 4.77 11.85 -4.09
N ASP A 49 4.06 12.96 -4.21
CA ASP A 49 3.30 13.56 -3.10
C ASP A 49 1.85 13.81 -3.48
N GLY A 50 0.95 13.68 -2.51
CA GLY A 50 -0.47 13.88 -2.69
C GLY A 50 -1.13 12.91 -3.68
N ILE A 51 -0.69 11.65 -3.68
CA ILE A 51 -1.21 10.58 -4.55
C ILE A 51 -2.73 10.43 -4.34
N PHE A 52 -3.46 10.33 -5.44
CA PHE A 52 -4.87 9.98 -5.49
C PHE A 52 -5.06 8.81 -6.45
N LEU A 53 -5.83 7.80 -6.04
CA LEU A 53 -6.20 6.65 -6.88
C LEU A 53 -7.71 6.41 -6.80
N LYS A 54 -8.34 6.14 -7.93
CA LYS A 54 -9.74 5.69 -8.03
C LYS A 54 -9.81 4.31 -8.64
N PHE A 55 -10.52 3.41 -7.98
CA PHE A 55 -10.72 2.04 -8.41
C PHE A 55 -12.16 1.81 -8.88
N GLU A 56 -12.31 1.16 -10.03
CA GLU A 56 -13.59 0.65 -10.51
C GLU A 56 -13.40 -0.79 -11.03
N LYS A 57 -14.24 -1.71 -10.54
CA LYS A 57 -14.18 -3.14 -10.89
C LYS A 57 -12.77 -3.76 -10.75
N GLY A 58 -12.05 -3.29 -9.74
CA GLY A 58 -10.73 -3.78 -9.35
C GLY A 58 -9.53 -3.09 -9.98
N GLU A 59 -9.73 -2.25 -11.00
CA GLU A 59 -8.65 -1.55 -11.69
C GLU A 59 -8.59 -0.08 -11.28
N VAL A 60 -7.38 0.48 -11.19
CA VAL A 60 -7.16 1.94 -11.13
C VAL A 60 -7.57 2.56 -12.47
N VAL A 61 -8.68 3.29 -12.46
CA VAL A 61 -9.23 3.97 -13.65
C VAL A 61 -8.85 5.45 -13.71
N GLU A 62 -8.48 6.04 -12.58
CA GLU A 62 -8.07 7.44 -12.45
C GLU A 62 -6.97 7.54 -11.39
N PHE A 63 -5.93 8.31 -11.68
CA PHE A 63 -4.87 8.61 -10.73
C PHE A 63 -4.33 10.02 -10.92
N ASP A 64 -3.85 10.60 -9.83
CA ASP A 64 -3.22 11.92 -9.83
C ASP A 64 -2.17 12.02 -8.73
N ALA A 65 -1.28 13.01 -8.85
CA ALA A 65 -0.31 13.36 -7.83
C ALA A 65 -0.03 14.87 -7.89
N LYS A 66 0.23 15.49 -6.74
CA LYS A 66 0.65 16.90 -6.68
C LYS A 66 2.09 17.10 -7.17
N GLU A 67 2.93 16.09 -6.96
CA GLU A 67 4.34 16.04 -7.35
C GLU A 67 4.65 14.62 -7.81
N GLY A 68 5.48 14.44 -8.84
CA GLY A 68 5.94 13.12 -9.31
C GLY A 68 4.89 12.30 -10.06
N LYS A 69 3.94 12.94 -10.75
CA LYS A 69 2.88 12.26 -11.51
C LYS A 69 3.44 11.43 -12.68
N GLU A 70 4.55 11.86 -13.27
CA GLU A 70 5.22 11.18 -14.37
C GLU A 70 5.66 9.77 -13.93
N LEU A 71 6.28 9.65 -12.76
CA LEU A 71 6.66 8.34 -12.20
C LEU A 71 5.45 7.44 -11.95
N LEU A 72 4.35 8.01 -11.44
CA LEU A 72 3.12 7.25 -11.22
C LEU A 72 2.54 6.75 -12.56
N THR A 73 2.67 7.54 -13.62
CA THR A 73 2.27 7.15 -14.98
C THR A 73 3.11 5.98 -15.47
N GLU A 74 4.44 6.06 -15.38
CA GLU A 74 5.35 4.98 -15.75
C GLU A 74 5.06 3.68 -14.97
N ILE A 75 4.78 3.79 -13.66
CA ILE A 75 4.41 2.63 -12.84
C ILE A 75 3.14 1.96 -13.37
N PHE A 76 2.11 2.74 -13.75
CA PHE A 76 0.85 2.19 -14.25
C PHE A 76 0.89 1.66 -15.69
N GLU A 77 1.99 1.89 -16.43
CA GLU A 77 2.27 1.22 -17.70
C GLU A 77 2.74 -0.23 -17.49
N ILE A 78 3.24 -0.56 -16.29
CA ILE A 78 3.67 -1.92 -15.96
C ILE A 78 2.43 -2.85 -15.92
N PRO A 79 2.43 -3.98 -16.66
CA PRO A 79 1.32 -4.92 -16.63
C PRO A 79 1.01 -5.40 -15.20
N GLY A 80 -0.26 -5.26 -14.80
CA GLY A 80 -0.74 -5.65 -13.49
C GLY A 80 -0.60 -4.59 -12.40
N ALA A 81 0.13 -3.49 -12.63
CA ALA A 81 0.32 -2.43 -11.63
C ALA A 81 -0.95 -1.61 -11.33
N LYS A 82 -2.04 -1.80 -12.09
CA LYS A 82 -3.32 -1.13 -11.84
C LYS A 82 -4.24 -1.89 -10.88
N PHE A 83 -3.80 -3.01 -10.31
CA PHE A 83 -4.60 -3.80 -9.39
C PHE A 83 -4.05 -3.72 -7.97
N LEU A 84 -4.92 -3.83 -6.97
CA LEU A 84 -4.55 -3.84 -5.56
C LEU A 84 -3.87 -5.17 -5.21
N GLY A 85 -2.59 -5.13 -4.84
CA GLY A 85 -1.80 -6.30 -4.48
C GLY A 85 -1.75 -6.56 -2.98
N GLU A 86 -1.80 -5.51 -2.17
CA GLU A 86 -1.67 -5.60 -0.71
C GLU A 86 -2.53 -4.54 -0.02
N PHE A 87 -3.09 -4.92 1.12
CA PHE A 87 -3.69 -4.03 2.09
C PHE A 87 -3.11 -4.32 3.47
N SER A 88 -2.68 -3.27 4.15
CA SER A 88 -1.95 -3.39 5.40
C SER A 88 -2.39 -2.37 6.45
N LEU A 89 -2.28 -2.79 7.71
CA LEU A 89 -2.63 -2.02 8.89
C LEU A 89 -1.48 -2.09 9.91
N THR A 90 -1.09 -0.92 10.42
CA THR A 90 -0.11 -0.80 11.51
C THR A 90 -0.70 0.05 12.63
N ASP A 91 -0.48 -0.34 13.88
CA ASP A 91 -1.04 0.32 15.06
C ASP A 91 0.08 0.83 15.99
N GLY A 92 -0.11 1.99 16.59
CA GLY A 92 0.84 2.60 17.53
C GLY A 92 1.13 1.78 18.79
N ARG A 93 0.30 0.77 19.11
CA ARG A 93 0.56 -0.20 20.18
C ARG A 93 1.71 -1.14 19.87
N HIS A 94 2.01 -1.38 18.59
CA HIS A 94 3.05 -2.33 18.16
C HIS A 94 4.23 -1.63 17.48
N SER A 95 4.00 -0.52 16.77
CA SER A 95 5.06 0.27 16.14
C SER A 95 5.40 1.52 16.94
N HIS A 96 6.69 1.67 17.26
CA HIS A 96 7.24 2.89 17.87
C HIS A 96 7.71 3.93 16.84
N ILE A 97 7.53 3.66 15.55
CA ILE A 97 7.84 4.63 14.49
C ILE A 97 6.71 5.65 14.45
N THR A 98 7.03 6.92 14.72
CA THR A 98 6.03 7.99 14.89
C THR A 98 6.01 9.01 13.76
N LYS A 99 6.94 8.90 12.79
CA LYS A 99 7.12 9.87 11.71
C LYS A 99 7.61 9.16 10.46
N CYS A 100 7.22 9.67 9.30
CA CYS A 100 7.78 9.28 8.01
C CYS A 100 9.29 9.60 7.98
N MET A 101 10.09 8.64 7.52
CA MET A 101 11.55 8.68 7.45
C MET A 101 12.07 8.77 6.01
N GLY A 102 11.21 8.63 5.01
CA GLY A 102 11.60 8.64 3.60
C GLY A 102 12.24 7.34 3.13
N GLU A 103 11.91 6.24 3.81
CA GLU A 103 12.38 4.89 3.52
C GLU A 103 11.19 3.94 3.70
N THR A 104 10.87 3.20 2.64
CA THR A 104 9.63 2.41 2.55
C THR A 104 9.49 1.45 3.73
N LEU A 105 10.59 0.78 4.10
CA LEU A 105 10.62 -0.16 5.23
C LEU A 105 10.15 0.47 6.56
N TYR A 106 10.52 1.72 6.83
CA TYR A 106 10.10 2.40 8.06
C TYR A 106 8.72 3.04 7.91
N ASP A 107 8.42 3.58 6.73
CA ASP A 107 7.20 4.31 6.46
C ASP A 107 5.97 3.39 6.43
N GLU A 108 6.09 2.21 5.83
CA GLU A 108 5.03 1.18 5.82
C GLU A 108 4.70 0.71 7.25
N ASN A 109 5.73 0.65 8.11
CA ASN A 109 5.65 0.20 9.48
C ASN A 109 5.40 1.34 10.50
N MET A 110 4.98 2.53 10.07
CA MET A 110 4.70 3.65 10.98
C MET A 110 3.47 3.35 11.87
N GLY A 111 3.57 3.60 13.18
CA GLY A 111 2.45 3.50 14.12
C GLY A 111 1.77 4.85 14.36
N GLY A 112 2.54 5.91 14.59
CA GLY A 112 2.01 7.26 14.81
C GLY A 112 0.92 7.37 15.88
N GLN A 113 0.17 8.48 15.87
CA GLN A 113 -0.97 8.67 16.80
C GLN A 113 -2.20 7.85 16.40
N PHE A 114 -2.39 7.60 15.11
CA PHE A 114 -3.64 7.03 14.55
C PHE A 114 -3.45 5.67 13.88
N GLY A 115 -2.27 5.06 13.99
CA GLY A 115 -1.89 3.95 13.13
C GLY A 115 -1.40 4.43 11.76
N ASN A 116 -1.08 3.45 10.92
CA ASN A 116 -0.87 3.62 9.50
C ASN A 116 -1.72 2.59 8.75
N THR A 117 -2.02 2.94 7.50
CA THR A 117 -2.60 2.03 6.53
C THR A 117 -1.92 2.34 5.22
N HIS A 118 -1.40 1.30 4.57
CA HIS A 118 -0.95 1.40 3.19
C HIS A 118 -1.64 0.38 2.31
N ILE A 119 -1.54 0.66 1.02
CA ILE A 119 -1.86 -0.28 -0.03
C ILE A 119 -0.65 -0.39 -0.95
N ALA A 120 -0.39 -1.57 -1.46
CA ALA A 120 0.53 -1.77 -2.56
C ALA A 120 -0.25 -2.15 -3.82
N ILE A 121 0.16 -1.59 -4.95
CA ILE A 121 -0.36 -1.94 -6.27
C ILE A 121 0.54 -2.98 -6.94
N GLY A 122 -0.03 -3.80 -7.82
CA GLY A 122 0.70 -4.83 -8.55
C GLY A 122 0.57 -6.21 -7.92
N ARG A 123 1.70 -6.91 -7.80
CA ARG A 123 1.75 -8.32 -7.43
C ARG A 123 1.24 -8.56 -6.01
N ALA A 124 0.38 -9.56 -5.86
CA ALA A 124 -0.10 -10.07 -4.58
C ALA A 124 0.88 -11.07 -3.93
N TYR A 125 0.79 -11.23 -2.62
CA TYR A 125 1.51 -12.22 -1.83
C TYR A 125 0.74 -13.55 -1.84
N GLU A 126 1.33 -14.56 -2.49
CA GLU A 126 0.76 -15.91 -2.57
C GLU A 126 0.58 -16.53 -1.18
N GLU A 127 1.43 -16.18 -0.22
CA GLU A 127 1.34 -16.69 1.15
C GLU A 127 0.07 -16.24 1.88
N THR A 128 -0.60 -15.18 1.40
CA THR A 128 -1.86 -14.70 1.99
C THR A 128 -3.08 -15.44 1.46
N TYR A 129 -2.91 -16.45 0.59
CA TYR A 129 -3.98 -17.30 0.06
C TYR A 129 -4.09 -18.60 0.88
N VAL A 130 -5.32 -19.09 1.08
CA VAL A 130 -5.64 -20.34 1.81
C VAL A 130 -6.50 -21.28 0.99
#